data_AF-A0AA38VPC4-F1
#
_entry.id   AF-A0AA38VPC4-F1
#
_cell.length_a   1.000
_cell.length_b   1.000
_cell.length_c   1.000
_cell.angle_alpha   90.00
_cell.angle_beta   90.00
_cell.angle_gamma   90.00
#
_symmetry.space_group_name_H-M   'P 1'
#
loop_
_entity.id
_entity.type
_entity.pdbx_description
1 polymer ?
#
loop_
_entity_poly.entity_id
_entity_poly.type
_entity_poly.pdbx_seq_one_letter_code
_entity_poly.pdbx_strand_id
1 'polypeptide(L)'
;MKFQATAAVVALVGVASAREIPLYGGKMKREVPQEHSHEAIVRAAQTSLQLNNPLEIQDSVFALLGNAAAAEGAPNVDNLDCLQQIVADQAFTNAKAAGDLDGQANAILFRALERNTGKVGLASVLCNETATNAEIAAITQHQDPASAEASGNKDIALAVAQQLASIGADPTLAIQTGTFAPGDVNDATAAGNTCDVADDAVGCIISQNLLVPDVTEDEITAAVANVSAGGAAASNSTAASNSTAAAGSADAASQASDATSADDASAADDASAAASGVNVQSFTGTLGGAAPAVISSAANADRPFSVNGATFVNEGAALQRSCAVQNNACSNAANSGTIDASVSDCGAQEDACNAAASTAKKIKKLRRAALDFGSCSDPSIIFAAGLDGRKEDSFAPNDEAQFNHGSALNIKVVSDFICDRLGSNCDAAQATVDACNAASQAAQAETGQAAADAFNSALGV
;
A
#
# COMPACT_ATOMS: atom_id res chain seq x y z
N MET A 1 40.22 76.33 4.54
CA MET A 1 38.95 76.90 5.03
C MET A 1 37.82 76.35 4.17
N LYS A 2 37.04 75.45 4.76
CA LYS A 2 35.58 75.49 4.90
C LYS A 2 34.77 75.06 3.66
N PHE A 3 34.36 73.80 3.75
CA PHE A 3 33.18 73.19 3.15
C PHE A 3 31.92 74.05 3.35
N GLN A 4 31.05 74.11 2.35
CA GLN A 4 29.61 74.00 2.55
C GLN A 4 29.00 73.19 1.41
N ALA A 5 28.51 71.99 1.77
CA ALA A 5 27.70 71.12 0.95
C ALA A 5 26.22 71.49 1.19
N THR A 6 25.48 71.72 0.11
CA THR A 6 24.03 71.93 0.14
C THR A 6 23.36 70.58 -0.04
N ALA A 7 22.62 70.15 0.97
CA ALA A 7 21.91 68.89 1.02
C ALA A 7 20.72 68.88 0.03
N ALA A 8 20.69 67.89 -0.86
CA ALA A 8 19.51 67.52 -1.62
C ALA A 8 18.69 66.51 -0.80
N VAL A 9 17.44 66.85 -0.51
CA VAL A 9 16.46 65.99 0.15
C VAL A 9 15.98 64.95 -0.87
N VAL A 10 16.37 63.69 -0.67
CA VAL A 10 15.82 62.53 -1.39
C VAL A 10 14.59 62.04 -0.62
N ALA A 11 13.42 62.17 -1.23
CA ALA A 11 12.20 61.53 -0.75
C ALA A 11 12.21 60.05 -1.16
N LEU A 12 12.52 59.16 -0.21
CA LEU A 12 12.37 57.72 -0.33
C LEU A 12 10.89 57.36 -0.15
N VAL A 13 10.23 56.96 -1.25
CA VAL A 13 8.95 56.25 -1.21
C VAL A 13 9.24 54.82 -0.76
N GLY A 14 9.02 54.54 0.53
CA GLY A 14 9.02 53.18 1.06
C GLY A 14 7.74 52.47 0.67
N VAL A 15 7.83 51.50 -0.23
CA VAL A 15 6.75 50.53 -0.45
C VAL A 15 6.80 49.56 0.73
N ALA A 16 5.93 49.78 1.72
CA ALA A 16 5.67 48.80 2.76
C ALA A 16 4.92 47.62 2.12
N SER A 17 5.63 46.53 1.84
CA SER A 17 5.00 45.24 1.65
C SER A 17 4.44 44.79 3.00
N ALA A 18 3.16 45.06 3.23
CA ALA A 18 2.40 44.42 4.29
C ALA A 18 2.33 42.91 3.97
N ARG A 19 3.32 42.15 4.45
CA ARG A 19 3.11 40.73 4.71
C ARG A 19 2.18 40.68 5.92
N GLU A 20 0.98 40.15 5.70
CA GLU A 20 0.11 39.74 6.77
C GLU A 20 0.88 38.72 7.62
N ILE A 21 1.27 39.15 8.81
CA ILE A 21 1.69 38.24 9.88
C ILE A 21 0.36 37.76 10.46
N PRO A 22 -0.02 36.48 10.29
CA PRO A 22 -1.14 35.96 11.04
C PRO A 22 -0.69 35.92 12.50
N LEU A 23 -1.06 36.95 13.26
CA LEU A 23 -1.09 36.91 14.71
C LEU A 23 -2.29 36.04 15.12
N TYR A 24 -2.21 34.73 14.81
CA TYR A 24 -3.01 33.75 15.50
C TYR A 24 -2.46 33.66 16.92
N GLY A 25 -3.25 34.16 17.88
CA GLY A 25 -2.95 34.05 19.29
C GLY A 25 -2.72 32.59 19.65
N GLY A 26 -1.49 32.28 20.05
CA GLY A 26 -1.11 30.97 20.57
C GLY A 26 -1.90 30.69 21.85
N LYS A 27 -3.02 29.98 21.71
CA LYS A 27 -3.34 28.93 22.66
C LYS A 27 -2.36 27.81 22.33
N MET A 28 -1.44 27.53 23.23
CA MET A 28 -0.64 26.30 23.15
C MET A 28 -1.64 25.16 23.01
N LYS A 29 -1.66 24.49 21.85
CA LYS A 29 -2.40 23.24 21.71
C LYS A 29 -1.88 22.34 22.82
N ARG A 30 -2.77 21.89 23.70
CA ARG A 30 -2.39 20.85 24.64
C ARG A 30 -2.29 19.58 23.80
N GLU A 31 -1.10 19.32 23.26
CA GLU A 31 -0.71 18.01 22.76
C GLU A 31 -1.01 17.01 23.89
N VAL A 32 -2.05 16.19 23.71
CA VAL A 32 -2.26 15.07 24.61
C VAL A 32 -1.39 13.90 24.14
N PRO A 33 -0.91 13.04 25.05
CA PRO A 33 -0.03 11.93 24.67
C PRO A 33 -0.65 11.10 23.53
N GLN A 34 0.20 10.53 22.66
CA GLN A 34 -0.16 9.59 21.58
C GLN A 34 -0.73 10.18 20.28
N GLU A 35 -1.09 11.47 20.21
CA GLU A 35 -1.77 12.09 19.04
C GLU A 35 -1.09 11.78 17.70
N HIS A 36 0.22 11.96 17.65
CA HIS A 36 1.02 11.76 16.44
C HIS A 36 1.84 10.47 16.47
N SER A 37 1.45 9.50 17.31
CA SER A 37 2.17 8.23 17.43
C SER A 37 2.18 7.43 16.13
N HIS A 38 1.06 7.43 15.40
CA HIS A 38 0.84 6.72 14.13
C HIS A 38 0.69 7.69 12.95
N GLU A 39 1.55 8.71 12.89
CA GLU A 39 1.35 9.89 12.04
C GLU A 39 1.13 9.57 10.55
N ALA A 40 1.80 8.57 9.99
CA ALA A 40 1.58 8.17 8.60
C ALA A 40 0.12 7.77 8.33
N ILE A 41 -0.48 6.97 9.22
CA ILE A 41 -1.88 6.52 9.12
C ILE A 41 -2.82 7.71 9.35
N VAL A 42 -2.53 8.57 10.32
CA VAL A 42 -3.32 9.78 10.63
C VAL A 42 -3.37 10.73 9.43
N ARG A 43 -2.23 11.00 8.80
CA ARG A 43 -2.12 11.86 7.60
C ARG A 43 -2.81 11.26 6.39
N ALA A 44 -2.70 9.96 6.18
CA ALA A 44 -3.38 9.28 5.09
C ALA A 44 -4.90 9.34 5.25
N ALA A 45 -5.42 9.08 6.46
CA ALA A 45 -6.83 9.24 6.77
C ALA A 45 -7.30 10.70 6.59
N GLN A 46 -6.49 11.68 7.02
CA GLN A 46 -6.79 13.10 6.84
C GLN A 46 -6.91 13.49 5.36
N THR A 47 -6.00 12.99 4.53
CA THR A 47 -6.02 13.25 3.07
C THR A 47 -7.33 12.77 2.46
N SER A 48 -7.75 11.54 2.79
CA SER A 48 -9.01 10.96 2.31
C SER A 48 -10.25 11.66 2.88
N LEU A 49 -10.24 12.01 4.18
CA LEU A 49 -11.33 12.74 4.83
C LEU A 49 -11.60 14.08 4.12
N GLN A 50 -10.55 14.84 3.79
CA GLN A 50 -10.66 16.17 3.20
C GLN A 50 -11.26 16.19 1.78
N LEU A 51 -11.28 15.07 1.06
CA LEU A 51 -11.91 14.99 -0.27
C LEU A 51 -13.41 15.33 -0.23
N ASN A 52 -14.09 14.96 0.85
CA ASN A 52 -15.47 15.33 1.14
C ASN A 52 -15.72 15.20 2.65
N ASN A 53 -15.78 16.34 3.34
CA ASN A 53 -15.86 16.43 4.80
C ASN A 53 -17.12 17.21 5.24
N PRO A 54 -18.30 16.59 5.19
CA PRO A 54 -19.57 17.27 5.45
C PRO A 54 -19.76 17.70 6.92
N LEU A 55 -18.99 17.12 7.83
CA LEU A 55 -19.07 17.40 9.28
C LEU A 55 -18.03 18.46 9.71
N GLU A 56 -17.25 19.00 8.77
CA GLU A 56 -16.23 20.02 9.01
C GLU A 56 -15.23 19.63 10.12
N ILE A 57 -14.87 18.34 10.16
CA ILE A 57 -13.84 17.83 11.07
C ILE A 57 -12.51 18.46 10.68
N GLN A 58 -11.91 19.24 11.57
CA GLN A 58 -10.73 20.05 11.25
C GLN A 58 -9.51 19.18 10.93
N ASP A 59 -9.30 18.14 11.73
CA ASP A 59 -8.19 17.21 11.56
C ASP A 59 -8.54 15.81 12.08
N SER A 60 -8.08 14.77 11.39
CA SER A 60 -8.30 13.38 11.78
C SER A 60 -7.70 13.07 13.15
N VAL A 61 -6.63 13.76 13.57
CA VAL A 61 -5.99 13.56 14.88
C VAL A 61 -6.96 13.81 16.04
N PHE A 62 -7.93 14.72 15.87
CA PHE A 62 -8.95 15.00 16.90
C PHE A 62 -9.80 13.78 17.25
N ALA A 63 -9.89 12.81 16.34
CA ALA A 63 -10.64 11.59 16.57
C ALA A 63 -9.94 10.59 17.50
N LEU A 64 -8.63 10.75 17.69
CA LEU A 64 -7.82 9.93 18.60
C LEU A 64 -7.77 10.51 20.02
N LEU A 65 -8.40 11.67 20.25
CA LEU A 65 -8.39 12.33 21.56
C LEU A 65 -9.60 11.90 22.40
N GLY A 66 -9.50 12.17 23.70
CA GLY A 66 -10.65 12.16 24.59
C GLY A 66 -11.70 13.21 24.18
N ASN A 67 -12.98 12.91 24.42
CA ASN A 67 -14.12 13.68 23.88
C ASN A 67 -14.05 15.19 24.14
N ALA A 68 -13.50 15.62 25.28
CA ALA A 68 -13.36 17.04 25.59
C ALA A 68 -12.48 17.79 24.58
N ALA A 69 -11.37 17.20 24.14
CA ALA A 69 -10.48 17.80 23.14
C ALA A 69 -11.01 17.56 21.71
N ALA A 70 -11.58 16.40 21.45
CA ALA A 70 -12.22 16.06 20.18
C ALA A 70 -13.30 17.08 19.78
N ALA A 71 -14.09 17.59 20.74
CA ALA A 71 -15.12 18.59 20.52
C ALA A 71 -14.59 19.91 19.92
N GLU A 72 -13.32 20.25 20.12
CA GLU A 72 -12.72 21.46 19.56
C GLU A 72 -12.46 21.33 18.05
N GLY A 73 -12.23 20.11 17.57
CA GLY A 73 -11.91 19.80 16.18
C GLY A 73 -13.06 19.24 15.36
N ALA A 74 -14.16 18.82 15.99
CA ALA A 74 -15.31 18.20 15.32
C ALA A 74 -16.63 18.89 15.71
N PRO A 75 -16.85 20.16 15.32
CA PRO A 75 -17.94 20.98 15.82
C PRO A 75 -19.34 20.48 15.44
N ASN A 76 -19.46 19.70 14.35
CA ASN A 76 -20.73 19.19 13.86
C ASN A 76 -20.92 17.69 14.14
N VAL A 77 -20.17 17.12 15.09
CA VAL A 77 -20.30 15.70 15.48
C VAL A 77 -21.01 15.61 16.82
N ASP A 78 -22.21 15.01 16.81
CA ASP A 78 -23.04 14.86 18.01
C ASP A 78 -22.48 13.79 18.96
N ASN A 79 -22.06 12.64 18.42
CA ASN A 79 -21.57 11.51 19.20
C ASN A 79 -20.04 11.38 19.09
N LEU A 80 -19.33 12.03 20.01
CA LEU A 80 -17.86 12.04 20.02
C LEU A 80 -17.24 10.69 20.39
N ASP A 81 -17.99 9.78 21.03
CA ASP A 81 -17.55 8.38 21.21
C ASP A 81 -17.40 7.67 19.86
N CYS A 82 -18.14 8.12 18.85
CA CYS A 82 -18.10 7.63 17.48
C CYS A 82 -17.19 8.42 16.53
N LEU A 83 -16.53 9.50 16.98
CA LEU A 83 -15.77 10.39 16.09
C LEU A 83 -14.72 9.66 15.26
N GLN A 84 -13.99 8.71 15.84
CA GLN A 84 -12.99 7.91 15.11
C GLN A 84 -13.63 7.02 14.05
N GLN A 85 -14.78 6.40 14.37
CA GLN A 85 -15.54 5.65 13.36
C GLN A 85 -15.98 6.56 12.22
N ILE A 86 -16.52 7.72 12.56
CA ILE A 86 -17.03 8.70 11.59
C ILE A 86 -15.91 9.17 10.65
N VAL A 87 -14.72 9.49 11.19
CA VAL A 87 -13.55 9.87 10.39
C VAL A 87 -13.13 8.73 9.46
N ALA A 88 -12.98 7.52 10.00
CA ALA A 88 -12.59 6.35 9.21
C ALA A 88 -13.60 6.03 8.10
N ASP A 89 -14.90 6.07 8.43
CA ASP A 89 -16.00 5.76 7.51
C ASP A 89 -16.12 6.78 6.39
N GLN A 90 -15.97 8.07 6.71
CA GLN A 90 -15.97 9.13 5.69
C GLN A 90 -14.71 9.06 4.81
N ALA A 91 -13.53 8.86 5.41
CA ALA A 91 -12.27 8.69 4.67
C ALA A 91 -12.34 7.49 3.72
N PHE A 92 -12.85 6.34 4.19
CA PHE A 92 -13.02 5.14 3.37
C PHE A 92 -14.01 5.38 2.22
N THR A 93 -15.16 6.02 2.50
CA THR A 93 -16.14 6.39 1.47
C THR A 93 -15.50 7.23 0.37
N ASN A 94 -14.72 8.24 0.76
CA ASN A 94 -14.06 9.15 -0.16
C ASN A 94 -13.01 8.44 -1.00
N ALA A 95 -12.16 7.62 -0.37
CA ALA A 95 -11.14 6.85 -1.06
C ALA A 95 -11.75 5.83 -2.03
N LYS A 96 -12.84 5.16 -1.64
CA LYS A 96 -13.60 4.24 -2.49
C LYS A 96 -14.19 4.96 -3.71
N ALA A 97 -14.75 6.16 -3.52
CA ALA A 97 -15.26 6.99 -4.62
C ALA A 97 -14.16 7.46 -5.57
N ALA A 98 -12.94 7.68 -5.06
CA ALA A 98 -11.76 8.06 -5.84
C ALA A 98 -11.07 6.87 -6.54
N GLY A 99 -11.44 5.63 -6.23
CA GLY A 99 -10.70 4.44 -6.68
C GLY A 99 -9.30 4.32 -6.05
N ASP A 100 -9.11 4.94 -4.89
CA ASP A 100 -7.86 4.96 -4.13
C ASP A 100 -7.83 3.78 -3.15
N LEU A 101 -7.08 2.73 -3.49
CA LEU A 101 -6.96 1.54 -2.64
C LEU A 101 -6.11 1.82 -1.39
N ASP A 102 -5.09 2.66 -1.50
CA ASP A 102 -4.22 3.02 -0.37
C ASP A 102 -4.98 3.88 0.63
N GLY A 103 -5.81 4.81 0.14
CA GLY A 103 -6.73 5.58 0.98
C GLY A 103 -7.78 4.71 1.68
N GLN A 104 -8.29 3.66 1.02
CA GLN A 104 -9.19 2.68 1.64
C GLN A 104 -8.49 1.88 2.73
N ALA A 105 -7.28 1.37 2.46
CA ALA A 105 -6.48 0.62 3.42
C ALA A 105 -6.14 1.48 4.65
N ASN A 106 -5.70 2.72 4.46
CA ASN A 106 -5.37 3.62 5.58
C ASN A 106 -6.59 4.00 6.42
N ALA A 107 -7.78 4.12 5.83
CA ALA A 107 -9.00 4.33 6.61
C ALA A 107 -9.34 3.12 7.49
N ILE A 108 -9.10 1.89 6.99
CA ILE A 108 -9.22 0.64 7.78
C ILE A 108 -8.21 0.62 8.92
N LEU A 109 -6.94 0.94 8.66
CA LEU A 109 -5.89 1.01 9.69
C LEU A 109 -6.23 2.07 10.75
N PHE A 110 -6.67 3.25 10.32
CA PHE A 110 -7.05 4.36 11.19
C PHE A 110 -8.20 3.98 12.14
N ARG A 111 -9.19 3.22 11.64
CA ARG A 111 -10.33 2.75 12.45
C ARG A 111 -9.89 1.93 13.66
N ALA A 112 -8.76 1.24 13.56
CA ALA A 112 -8.27 0.40 14.62
C ALA A 112 -7.45 1.17 15.66
N LEU A 113 -6.87 2.33 15.35
CA LEU A 113 -5.94 3.01 16.27
C LEU A 113 -6.55 3.25 17.65
N GLU A 114 -5.72 3.16 18.68
CA GLU A 114 -6.15 3.46 20.05
C GLU A 114 -6.58 4.94 20.18
N ARG A 115 -7.66 5.19 20.93
CA ARG A 115 -8.04 6.54 21.35
C ARG A 115 -7.49 6.82 22.75
N ASN A 116 -6.88 7.98 22.92
CA ASN A 116 -6.39 8.44 24.22
C ASN A 116 -7.57 8.78 25.16
N THR A 117 -7.62 8.15 26.32
CA THR A 117 -8.65 8.36 27.35
C THR A 117 -8.23 9.33 28.47
N GLY A 118 -7.02 9.87 28.41
CA GLY A 118 -6.46 10.79 29.39
C GLY A 118 -6.04 10.13 30.70
N LYS A 119 -5.97 8.78 30.74
CA LYS A 119 -5.49 8.01 31.88
C LYS A 119 -4.99 6.63 31.44
N VAL A 120 -3.79 6.25 31.88
CA VAL A 120 -3.24 4.90 31.67
C VAL A 120 -4.17 3.83 32.25
N GLY A 121 -4.48 2.82 31.44
CA GLY A 121 -5.32 1.69 31.77
C GLY A 121 -6.82 1.97 31.79
N LEU A 122 -7.25 3.16 31.33
CA LEU A 122 -8.66 3.46 31.16
C LEU A 122 -9.11 3.05 29.75
N ALA A 123 -10.05 2.10 29.69
CA ALA A 123 -10.67 1.68 28.45
C ALA A 123 -11.43 2.82 27.76
N SER A 124 -11.30 2.86 26.45
CA SER A 124 -12.02 3.77 25.56
C SER A 124 -13.45 3.31 25.36
N VAL A 125 -14.41 4.25 25.47
CA VAL A 125 -15.81 3.97 25.16
C VAL A 125 -15.94 3.59 23.67
N LEU A 126 -16.52 2.42 23.40
CA LEU A 126 -16.78 1.96 22.04
C LEU A 126 -17.92 2.75 21.40
N CYS A 127 -17.77 3.05 20.11
CA CYS A 127 -18.85 3.62 19.33
C CYS A 127 -20.06 2.65 19.28
N ASN A 128 -21.26 3.21 19.43
CA ASN A 128 -22.52 2.46 19.43
C ASN A 128 -23.37 2.69 18.16
N GLU A 129 -22.81 3.38 17.17
CA GLU A 129 -23.43 3.62 15.87
C GLU A 129 -22.90 2.65 14.82
N THR A 130 -23.68 2.41 13.76
CA THR A 130 -23.26 1.56 12.65
C THR A 130 -22.61 2.41 11.56
N ALA A 131 -21.38 2.05 11.17
CA ALA A 131 -20.71 2.70 10.04
C ALA A 131 -21.43 2.39 8.72
N THR A 132 -21.31 3.29 7.75
CA THR A 132 -21.87 3.14 6.40
C THR A 132 -21.17 2.02 5.64
N ASN A 133 -19.85 1.94 5.74
CA ASN A 133 -19.04 0.92 5.08
C ASN A 133 -18.91 -0.31 5.98
N ALA A 134 -19.21 -1.48 5.43
CA ALA A 134 -19.15 -2.75 6.15
C ALA A 134 -17.72 -3.06 6.63
N GLU A 135 -16.74 -2.65 5.83
CA GLU A 135 -15.31 -2.75 6.12
C GLU A 135 -14.95 -1.98 7.40
N ILE A 136 -15.50 -0.78 7.58
CA ILE A 136 -15.28 0.03 8.79
C ILE A 136 -16.14 -0.46 9.97
N ALA A 137 -17.37 -0.91 9.70
CA ALA A 137 -18.28 -1.44 10.71
C ALA A 137 -17.76 -2.73 11.38
N ALA A 138 -16.93 -3.50 10.68
CA ALA A 138 -16.35 -4.74 11.19
C ALA A 138 -15.21 -4.52 12.20
N ILE A 139 -14.76 -3.28 12.40
CA ILE A 139 -13.57 -2.94 13.19
C ILE A 139 -13.96 -1.97 14.31
N THR A 140 -13.41 -2.21 15.50
CA THR A 140 -13.43 -1.29 16.63
C THR A 140 -12.04 -0.73 16.90
N GLN A 141 -11.93 0.28 17.77
CA GLN A 141 -10.63 0.80 18.19
C GLN A 141 -9.93 -0.14 19.19
N HIS A 142 -8.60 -0.19 19.12
CA HIS A 142 -7.74 -0.76 20.15
C HIS A 142 -8.02 -0.08 21.49
N GLN A 143 -7.81 -0.83 22.56
CA GLN A 143 -7.92 -0.39 23.94
C GLN A 143 -6.54 -0.13 24.52
N ASP A 144 -6.48 0.73 25.54
CA ASP A 144 -5.26 1.03 26.26
C ASP A 144 -4.58 -0.28 26.71
N PRO A 145 -3.29 -0.50 26.42
CA PRO A 145 -2.60 -1.76 26.67
C PRO A 145 -2.50 -2.12 28.16
N ALA A 146 -2.66 -1.16 29.08
CA ALA A 146 -2.75 -1.39 30.52
C ALA A 146 -4.18 -1.61 31.03
N SER A 147 -5.19 -1.54 30.16
CA SER A 147 -6.60 -1.80 30.51
C SER A 147 -6.91 -3.30 30.55
N ALA A 148 -8.03 -3.67 31.18
CA ALA A 148 -8.49 -5.06 31.18
C ALA A 148 -8.99 -5.51 29.78
N GLU A 149 -9.44 -4.54 28.99
CA GLU A 149 -10.03 -4.70 27.68
C GLU A 149 -8.96 -4.88 26.58
N ALA A 150 -7.68 -4.64 26.89
CA ALA A 150 -6.53 -4.86 26.00
C ALA A 150 -6.46 -6.29 25.44
N SER A 151 -7.03 -7.28 26.12
CA SER A 151 -7.09 -8.67 25.62
C SER A 151 -7.83 -8.81 24.28
N GLY A 152 -8.65 -7.82 23.90
CA GLY A 152 -9.35 -7.80 22.61
C GLY A 152 -8.55 -7.20 21.45
N ASN A 153 -7.40 -6.56 21.70
CA ASN A 153 -6.62 -5.86 20.67
C ASN A 153 -6.17 -6.79 19.52
N LYS A 154 -5.79 -8.02 19.85
CA LYS A 154 -5.49 -9.04 18.85
C LYS A 154 -6.66 -9.31 17.90
N ASP A 155 -7.88 -9.48 18.43
CA ASP A 155 -9.06 -9.75 17.60
C ASP A 155 -9.37 -8.55 16.69
N ILE A 156 -9.11 -7.33 17.15
CA ILE A 156 -9.23 -6.10 16.36
C ILE A 156 -8.21 -6.10 15.21
N ALA A 157 -6.94 -6.38 15.48
CA ALA A 157 -5.90 -6.43 14.45
C ALA A 157 -6.17 -7.55 13.42
N LEU A 158 -6.70 -8.70 13.84
CA LEU A 158 -7.14 -9.75 12.90
C LEU A 158 -8.35 -9.29 12.05
N ALA A 159 -9.29 -8.54 12.62
CA ALA A 159 -10.39 -7.96 11.86
C ALA A 159 -9.87 -6.96 10.81
N VAL A 160 -8.90 -6.11 11.17
CA VAL A 160 -8.19 -5.22 10.23
C VAL A 160 -7.60 -6.00 9.07
N ALA A 161 -6.82 -7.06 9.35
CA ALA A 161 -6.22 -7.91 8.32
C ALA A 161 -7.28 -8.50 7.37
N GLN A 162 -8.40 -8.97 7.91
CA GLN A 162 -9.52 -9.50 7.11
C GLN A 162 -10.14 -8.42 6.22
N GLN A 163 -10.36 -7.21 6.73
CA GLN A 163 -10.93 -6.13 5.92
C GLN A 163 -9.97 -5.65 4.83
N LEU A 164 -8.67 -5.56 5.14
CA LEU A 164 -7.63 -5.26 4.15
C LEU A 164 -7.63 -6.31 3.03
N ALA A 165 -7.64 -7.60 3.38
CA ALA A 165 -7.73 -8.68 2.39
C ALA A 165 -9.02 -8.59 1.55
N SER A 166 -10.15 -8.22 2.15
CA SER A 166 -11.45 -8.14 1.46
C SER A 166 -11.50 -7.10 0.34
N ILE A 167 -10.73 -6.01 0.49
CA ILE A 167 -10.58 -4.95 -0.51
C ILE A 167 -9.40 -5.20 -1.47
N GLY A 168 -8.64 -6.27 -1.26
CA GLY A 168 -7.44 -6.60 -2.03
C GLY A 168 -6.17 -5.84 -1.61
N ALA A 169 -6.17 -5.22 -0.42
CA ALA A 169 -5.00 -4.61 0.19
C ALA A 169 -4.16 -5.65 0.95
N ASP A 170 -2.98 -5.23 1.43
CA ASP A 170 -2.11 -6.07 2.25
C ASP A 170 -2.71 -6.39 3.60
N PRO A 171 -2.95 -7.66 3.96
CA PRO A 171 -3.38 -7.99 5.31
C PRO A 171 -2.28 -7.79 6.35
N THR A 172 -0.99 -7.82 5.98
CA THR A 172 0.14 -7.64 6.93
C THR A 172 0.27 -6.21 7.45
N LEU A 173 -0.31 -5.23 6.78
CA LEU A 173 -0.38 -3.84 7.28
C LEU A 173 -1.12 -3.73 8.62
N ALA A 174 -1.94 -4.72 8.98
CA ALA A 174 -2.59 -4.79 10.28
C ALA A 174 -1.60 -4.77 11.47
N ILE A 175 -0.35 -5.21 11.26
CA ILE A 175 0.70 -5.14 12.29
C ILE A 175 0.96 -3.68 12.71
N GLN A 176 0.80 -2.72 11.78
CA GLN A 176 1.07 -1.30 12.04
C GLN A 176 0.01 -0.63 12.93
N THR A 177 -1.11 -1.30 13.23
CA THR A 177 -2.11 -0.75 14.17
C THR A 177 -1.82 -1.08 15.63
N GLY A 178 -0.70 -1.77 15.89
CA GLY A 178 -0.30 -2.22 17.22
C GLY A 178 -0.18 -1.08 18.22
N THR A 179 -0.32 -1.42 19.49
CA THR A 179 -0.24 -0.45 20.59
C THR A 179 1.15 -0.38 21.21
N PHE A 180 1.31 0.46 22.24
CA PHE A 180 2.53 0.52 23.04
C PHE A 180 2.60 -0.62 24.06
N ALA A 181 3.78 -0.83 24.67
CA ALA A 181 3.85 -1.65 25.87
C ALA A 181 2.96 -1.06 27.00
N PRO A 182 2.28 -1.90 27.82
CA PRO A 182 1.43 -1.42 28.91
C PRO A 182 2.14 -0.42 29.84
N GLY A 183 1.53 0.74 30.07
CA GLY A 183 2.03 1.76 30.99
C GLY A 183 1.74 1.45 32.47
N ASP A 184 2.31 2.23 33.39
CA ASP A 184 1.96 2.18 34.81
C ASP A 184 0.61 2.89 35.05
N VAL A 185 -0.39 2.16 35.54
CA VAL A 185 -1.72 2.70 35.88
C VAL A 185 -1.71 3.79 36.96
N ASN A 186 -0.58 3.95 37.67
CA ASN A 186 -0.35 5.00 38.66
C ASN A 186 0.43 6.20 38.11
N ASP A 187 0.72 6.24 36.80
CA ASP A 187 1.40 7.36 36.15
C ASP A 187 0.56 8.64 36.25
N ALA A 188 1.11 9.63 36.95
CA ALA A 188 0.46 10.93 37.16
C ALA A 188 0.42 11.80 35.90
N THR A 189 1.23 11.50 34.88
CA THR A 189 1.25 12.23 33.60
C THR A 189 0.20 11.73 32.61
N ALA A 190 -0.35 10.53 32.87
CA ALA A 190 -1.22 9.80 31.96
C ALA A 190 -0.60 9.49 30.56
N ALA A 191 0.73 9.61 30.42
CA ALA A 191 1.41 9.35 29.15
C ALA A 191 1.76 7.87 28.97
N GLY A 192 1.98 7.12 30.04
CA GLY A 192 2.40 5.71 29.95
C GLY A 192 3.72 5.57 29.19
N ASN A 193 3.81 4.56 28.33
CA ASN A 193 4.98 4.36 27.44
C ASN A 193 4.77 4.99 26.06
N THR A 194 3.79 5.88 25.91
CA THR A 194 3.47 6.48 24.62
C THR A 194 4.49 7.54 24.22
N CYS A 195 4.46 7.91 22.95
CA CYS A 195 5.24 9.01 22.40
C CYS A 195 4.31 9.96 21.64
N ASP A 196 4.74 11.20 21.47
CA ASP A 196 4.02 12.20 20.69
C ASP A 196 5.02 13.19 20.07
N VAL A 197 5.29 13.04 18.77
CA VAL A 197 6.29 13.84 18.04
C VAL A 197 5.67 14.39 16.77
N ALA A 198 5.20 15.64 16.82
CA ALA A 198 4.47 16.28 15.72
C ALA A 198 5.23 16.37 14.38
N ASP A 199 6.57 16.46 14.44
CA ASP A 199 7.42 16.58 13.24
C ASP A 199 7.90 15.21 12.68
N ASP A 200 7.45 14.11 13.27
CA ASP A 200 7.75 12.76 12.79
C ASP A 200 6.68 12.28 11.81
N ALA A 201 6.97 12.39 10.50
CA ALA A 201 6.03 12.03 9.45
C ALA A 201 5.64 10.55 9.40
N VAL A 202 6.42 9.66 10.01
CA VAL A 202 6.11 8.22 10.09
C VAL A 202 5.23 7.96 11.31
N GLY A 203 5.56 8.61 12.41
CA GLY A 203 4.94 8.41 13.71
C GLY A 203 5.95 7.79 14.67
N CYS A 204 6.05 8.38 15.85
CA CYS A 204 7.10 8.04 16.81
C CYS A 204 7.02 6.61 17.32
N ILE A 205 5.86 5.96 17.24
CA ILE A 205 5.73 4.56 17.64
C ILE A 205 6.57 3.64 16.75
N ILE A 206 6.69 4.00 15.47
CA ILE A 206 7.47 3.28 14.48
C ILE A 206 8.92 3.76 14.50
N SER A 207 9.16 5.07 14.43
CA SER A 207 10.52 5.61 14.30
C SER A 207 11.40 5.35 15.53
N GLN A 208 10.79 5.17 16.70
CA GLN A 208 11.49 4.85 17.94
C GLN A 208 11.36 3.36 18.33
N ASN A 209 10.80 2.52 17.46
CA ASN A 209 10.63 1.09 17.68
C ASN A 209 9.87 0.77 19.00
N LEU A 210 8.75 1.47 19.22
CA LEU A 210 7.91 1.34 20.41
C LEU A 210 6.64 0.50 20.14
N LEU A 211 6.39 0.14 18.89
CA LEU A 211 5.24 -0.67 18.49
C LEU A 211 5.36 -2.09 19.07
N VAL A 212 4.32 -2.50 19.79
CA VAL A 212 4.12 -3.88 20.21
C VAL A 212 3.07 -4.49 19.28
N PRO A 213 3.46 -5.45 18.41
CA PRO A 213 2.53 -6.04 17.47
C PRO A 213 1.50 -6.91 18.22
N ASP A 214 0.22 -6.68 17.94
CA ASP A 214 -0.89 -7.47 18.52
C ASP A 214 -1.08 -8.84 17.83
N VAL A 215 -0.53 -8.98 16.61
CA VAL A 215 -0.65 -10.17 15.75
C VAL A 215 0.68 -10.46 15.04
N THR A 216 0.91 -11.72 14.70
CA THR A 216 2.04 -12.13 13.85
C THR A 216 1.61 -12.32 12.38
N GLU A 217 2.57 -12.35 11.46
CA GLU A 217 2.32 -12.64 10.04
C GLU A 217 1.64 -14.00 9.82
N ASP A 218 2.01 -15.02 10.61
CA ASP A 218 1.38 -16.35 10.55
C ASP A 218 -0.10 -16.31 10.95
N GLU A 219 -0.41 -15.54 12.00
CA GLU A 219 -1.79 -15.37 12.48
C GLU A 219 -2.65 -14.60 11.48
N ILE A 220 -2.06 -13.58 10.84
CA ILE A 220 -2.68 -12.84 9.75
C ILE A 220 -2.96 -13.78 8.57
N THR A 221 -1.96 -14.55 8.14
CA THR A 221 -2.08 -15.52 7.04
C THR A 221 -3.20 -16.53 7.30
N ALA A 222 -3.27 -17.06 8.53
CA ALA A 222 -4.32 -17.96 8.94
C ALA A 222 -5.71 -17.29 8.92
N ALA A 223 -5.81 -16.04 9.38
CA ALA A 223 -7.09 -15.31 9.46
C ALA A 223 -7.66 -14.93 8.09
N VAL A 224 -6.81 -14.71 7.08
CA VAL A 224 -7.22 -14.26 5.74
C VAL A 224 -7.30 -15.38 4.70
N ALA A 225 -6.93 -16.61 5.04
CA ALA A 225 -6.88 -17.75 4.12
C ALA A 225 -8.18 -18.02 3.33
N ASN A 226 -9.34 -17.57 3.83
CA ASN A 226 -10.64 -17.72 3.17
C ASN A 226 -11.29 -16.39 2.74
N VAL A 227 -10.57 -15.27 2.84
CA VAL A 227 -11.08 -13.96 2.45
C VAL A 227 -10.80 -13.75 0.96
N SER A 228 -11.84 -13.78 0.14
CA SER A 228 -11.73 -13.45 -1.29
C SER A 228 -11.90 -11.95 -1.50
N ALA A 229 -10.98 -11.33 -2.24
CA ALA A 229 -11.08 -9.92 -2.63
C ALA A 229 -12.33 -9.70 -3.52
N GLY A 230 -13.24 -8.82 -3.08
CA GLY A 230 -14.42 -8.40 -3.86
C GLY A 230 -15.79 -8.88 -3.37
N GLY A 231 -15.91 -9.42 -2.17
CA GLY A 231 -17.21 -9.80 -1.59
C GLY A 231 -17.75 -8.74 -0.64
N ALA A 232 -18.82 -8.03 -1.02
CA ALA A 232 -19.67 -7.35 -0.03
C ALA A 232 -20.15 -8.38 1.01
N ALA A 233 -19.75 -8.19 2.26
CA ALA A 233 -19.99 -9.14 3.34
C ALA A 233 -21.49 -9.38 3.55
N ALA A 234 -21.93 -10.63 3.38
CA ALA A 234 -23.16 -11.10 3.97
C ALA A 234 -22.90 -11.46 5.44
N SER A 235 -23.61 -10.79 6.33
CA SER A 235 -23.56 -10.95 7.78
C SER A 235 -23.78 -12.40 8.21
N ASN A 236 -23.04 -12.87 9.21
CA ASN A 236 -23.65 -13.69 10.26
C ASN A 236 -22.89 -13.59 11.58
N SER A 237 -23.43 -12.77 12.49
CA SER A 237 -23.12 -12.81 13.92
C SER A 237 -23.64 -14.10 14.54
N THR A 238 -22.83 -14.78 15.36
CA THR A 238 -23.23 -15.29 16.69
C THR A 238 -22.00 -15.71 17.48
N ALA A 239 -21.86 -15.13 18.67
CA ALA A 239 -20.86 -15.44 19.68
C ALA A 239 -21.26 -16.62 20.59
N ALA A 240 -20.25 -17.07 21.36
CA ALA A 240 -20.27 -17.80 22.64
C ALA A 240 -20.02 -19.33 22.64
N SER A 241 -18.78 -19.65 23.05
CA SER A 241 -18.33 -20.61 24.09
C SER A 241 -19.14 -21.88 24.37
N ASN A 242 -18.48 -23.05 24.32
CA ASN A 242 -18.16 -23.86 25.52
C ASN A 242 -17.30 -25.09 25.19
N SER A 243 -16.28 -25.34 26.01
CA SER A 243 -15.45 -26.54 26.01
C SER A 243 -16.23 -27.78 26.49
N THR A 244 -16.05 -28.94 25.84
CA THR A 244 -16.00 -30.26 26.51
C THR A 244 -15.44 -31.32 25.56
N ALA A 245 -14.51 -32.10 26.11
CA ALA A 245 -13.84 -33.23 25.46
C ALA A 245 -14.77 -34.44 25.20
N ALA A 246 -14.49 -35.20 24.14
CA ALA A 246 -14.60 -36.66 24.15
C ALA A 246 -13.87 -37.28 22.95
N ALA A 247 -13.20 -38.39 23.24
CA ALA A 247 -12.29 -39.17 22.40
C ALA A 247 -12.98 -40.01 21.32
N GLY A 248 -12.20 -40.40 20.31
CA GLY A 248 -12.53 -41.43 19.32
C GLY A 248 -11.35 -41.74 18.40
N SER A 249 -10.54 -42.72 18.81
CA SER A 249 -9.30 -43.21 18.16
C SER A 249 -9.51 -43.92 16.82
N ALA A 250 -8.41 -43.95 16.04
CA ALA A 250 -7.90 -45.00 15.12
C ALA A 250 -7.44 -44.37 13.78
N ASP A 251 -6.29 -44.67 13.15
CA ASP A 251 -5.14 -45.53 13.43
C ASP A 251 -3.99 -45.06 12.49
N ALA A 252 -2.78 -45.42 12.88
CA ALA A 252 -1.42 -45.32 12.36
C ALA A 252 -1.13 -44.96 10.88
N ALA A 253 -0.07 -44.16 10.69
CA ALA A 253 1.25 -44.71 10.32
C ALA A 253 2.38 -43.74 10.66
N SER A 254 3.18 -44.11 11.66
CA SER A 254 4.45 -43.48 12.05
C SER A 254 5.57 -43.98 11.14
N GLN A 255 6.44 -43.07 10.69
CA GLN A 255 7.88 -43.34 10.64
C GLN A 255 8.64 -42.09 11.11
N ALA A 256 9.24 -42.23 12.29
CA ALA A 256 10.25 -41.34 12.84
C ALA A 256 11.65 -41.90 12.52
N SER A 257 12.60 -41.00 12.23
CA SER A 257 14.06 -41.08 12.40
C SER A 257 14.61 -39.79 11.77
N ASP A 258 15.58 -39.05 12.27
CA ASP A 258 16.34 -39.01 13.51
C ASP A 258 17.04 -37.63 13.48
N ALA A 259 17.38 -37.08 14.64
CA ALA A 259 17.95 -35.74 14.76
C ALA A 259 19.47 -35.73 14.58
N THR A 260 19.98 -34.79 13.77
CA THR A 260 21.32 -34.21 13.95
C THR A 260 21.31 -32.75 13.49
N SER A 261 21.60 -31.85 14.43
CA SER A 261 21.88 -30.43 14.20
C SER A 261 23.19 -30.23 13.42
N ALA A 262 23.18 -29.31 12.46
CA ALA A 262 24.32 -28.49 12.08
C ALA A 262 23.81 -27.18 11.44
N ASP A 263 24.24 -26.06 11.99
CA ASP A 263 24.05 -24.72 11.49
C ASP A 263 24.59 -24.57 10.05
N ASP A 264 23.79 -23.99 9.16
CA ASP A 264 24.26 -23.03 8.15
C ASP A 264 23.10 -22.16 7.68
N ALA A 265 23.32 -20.85 7.72
CA ALA A 265 22.39 -19.85 7.24
C ALA A 265 22.36 -19.88 5.71
N SER A 266 21.19 -20.09 5.12
CA SER A 266 20.97 -19.86 3.70
C SER A 266 19.53 -19.43 3.49
N ALA A 267 19.38 -18.30 2.80
CA ALA A 267 18.16 -17.59 2.49
C ALA A 267 17.05 -18.56 2.03
N ALA A 268 15.91 -18.49 2.71
CA ALA A 268 14.68 -19.05 2.21
C ALA A 268 14.21 -18.16 1.04
N ASP A 269 14.58 -18.54 -0.18
CA ASP A 269 13.78 -18.19 -1.35
C ASP A 269 12.40 -18.82 -1.16
N ASP A 270 11.42 -17.98 -0.85
CA ASP A 270 10.01 -18.33 -0.90
C ASP A 270 9.63 -18.54 -2.36
N ALA A 271 9.87 -19.75 -2.85
CA ALA A 271 9.48 -20.19 -4.18
C ALA A 271 7.96 -20.40 -4.21
N SER A 272 7.23 -19.29 -4.31
CA SER A 272 5.85 -19.28 -4.81
C SER A 272 5.80 -20.05 -6.12
N ALA A 273 4.81 -20.94 -6.25
CA ALA A 273 4.54 -21.70 -7.46
C ALA A 273 4.69 -20.82 -8.71
N ALA A 274 5.48 -21.28 -9.68
CA ALA A 274 5.79 -20.55 -10.90
C ALA A 274 4.50 -20.20 -11.66
N ALA A 275 3.97 -19.00 -11.40
CA ALA A 275 2.93 -18.41 -12.20
C ALA A 275 3.53 -18.08 -13.57
N SER A 276 2.91 -18.56 -14.65
CA SER A 276 3.25 -18.19 -16.02
C SER A 276 3.04 -16.67 -16.19
N GLY A 277 4.13 -15.92 -16.31
CA GLY A 277 4.12 -14.47 -16.49
C GLY A 277 5.51 -13.85 -16.29
N VAL A 278 5.65 -12.54 -16.51
CA VAL A 278 6.95 -11.83 -16.42
C VAL A 278 6.92 -10.76 -15.36
N ASN A 279 8.04 -10.67 -14.64
CA ASN A 279 8.25 -9.64 -13.64
C ASN A 279 8.45 -8.26 -14.29
N VAL A 280 7.51 -7.34 -14.08
CA VAL A 280 7.62 -5.93 -14.50
C VAL A 280 8.20 -5.01 -13.41
N GLN A 281 8.49 -5.54 -12.22
CA GLN A 281 9.22 -4.82 -11.18
C GLN A 281 10.70 -4.71 -11.55
N SER A 282 11.12 -3.49 -11.91
CA SER A 282 12.48 -3.18 -12.33
C SER A 282 13.34 -2.55 -11.23
N PHE A 283 12.77 -2.28 -10.06
CA PHE A 283 13.52 -1.73 -8.93
C PHE A 283 14.49 -2.77 -8.38
N THR A 284 15.74 -2.37 -8.16
CA THR A 284 16.82 -3.29 -7.73
C THR A 284 17.35 -2.99 -6.33
N GLY A 285 16.75 -2.05 -5.58
CA GLY A 285 17.09 -1.86 -4.18
C GLY A 285 16.74 -3.12 -3.38
N THR A 286 17.54 -3.45 -2.37
CA THR A 286 17.42 -4.70 -1.61
C THR A 286 17.55 -4.52 -0.10
N LEU A 287 17.45 -3.30 0.41
CA LEU A 287 17.46 -3.04 1.85
C LEU A 287 16.27 -3.76 2.48
N GLY A 288 16.53 -4.68 3.42
CA GLY A 288 15.48 -5.49 4.02
C GLY A 288 14.83 -6.53 3.08
N GLY A 289 15.42 -6.80 1.92
CA GLY A 289 14.91 -7.75 0.92
C GLY A 289 14.63 -7.12 -0.44
N ALA A 290 14.53 -7.94 -1.48
CA ALA A 290 14.14 -7.47 -2.82
C ALA A 290 12.63 -7.21 -2.88
N ALA A 291 12.23 -6.27 -3.73
CA ALA A 291 10.82 -6.06 -4.00
C ALA A 291 10.23 -7.31 -4.68
N PRO A 292 9.08 -7.83 -4.23
CA PRO A 292 8.48 -9.01 -4.85
C PRO A 292 8.20 -8.78 -6.32
N ALA A 293 8.30 -9.85 -7.11
CA ALA A 293 8.02 -9.78 -8.52
C ALA A 293 6.57 -9.34 -8.79
N VAL A 294 6.39 -8.44 -9.75
CA VAL A 294 5.09 -8.09 -10.31
C VAL A 294 4.90 -8.89 -11.58
N ILE A 295 4.19 -10.01 -11.50
CA ILE A 295 3.98 -10.92 -12.62
C ILE A 295 2.85 -10.40 -13.51
N SER A 296 3.20 -9.95 -14.72
CA SER A 296 2.27 -9.68 -15.81
C SER A 296 1.96 -10.98 -16.56
N SER A 297 0.67 -11.30 -16.74
CA SER A 297 0.20 -12.52 -17.39
C SER A 297 -1.07 -12.28 -18.19
N ALA A 298 -1.11 -12.77 -19.43
CA ALA A 298 -2.30 -12.79 -20.26
C ALA A 298 -3.33 -13.85 -19.82
N ALA A 299 -2.97 -14.75 -18.88
CA ALA A 299 -3.87 -15.80 -18.40
C ALA A 299 -5.09 -15.26 -17.64
N ASN A 300 -5.03 -14.01 -17.15
CA ASN A 300 -6.14 -13.32 -16.50
C ASN A 300 -6.33 -11.93 -17.12
N ALA A 301 -7.05 -11.87 -18.23
CA ALA A 301 -7.24 -10.64 -19.00
C ALA A 301 -7.89 -9.50 -18.21
N ASP A 302 -8.73 -9.80 -17.21
CA ASP A 302 -9.39 -8.77 -16.39
C ASP A 302 -8.46 -8.20 -15.30
N ARG A 303 -7.49 -8.98 -14.82
CA ARG A 303 -6.52 -8.58 -13.77
C ARG A 303 -5.13 -9.15 -14.10
N PRO A 304 -4.45 -8.61 -15.11
CA PRO A 304 -3.28 -9.25 -15.70
C PRO A 304 -2.01 -9.13 -14.85
N PHE A 305 -1.98 -8.32 -13.80
CA PHE A 305 -0.79 -8.17 -12.95
C PHE A 305 -0.99 -8.88 -11.64
N SER A 306 0.07 -9.45 -11.06
CA SER A 306 0.01 -10.08 -9.75
C SER A 306 1.26 -9.90 -8.91
N VAL A 307 1.10 -9.81 -7.60
CA VAL A 307 2.18 -9.68 -6.61
C VAL A 307 1.83 -10.58 -5.45
N ASN A 308 2.67 -11.57 -5.15
CA ASN A 308 2.43 -12.54 -4.08
C ASN A 308 1.00 -13.13 -4.10
N GLY A 309 0.50 -13.47 -5.30
CA GLY A 309 -0.85 -14.02 -5.50
C GLY A 309 -1.99 -13.02 -5.52
N ALA A 310 -1.82 -11.78 -5.05
CA ALA A 310 -2.79 -10.71 -5.23
C ALA A 310 -2.79 -10.23 -6.69
N THR A 311 -3.96 -10.05 -7.31
CA THR A 311 -4.07 -9.66 -8.73
C THR A 311 -4.50 -8.20 -8.88
N PHE A 312 -4.15 -7.53 -9.98
CA PHE A 312 -4.38 -6.11 -10.20
C PHE A 312 -4.75 -5.86 -11.66
N VAL A 313 -5.68 -4.92 -11.87
CA VAL A 313 -6.04 -4.43 -13.20
C VAL A 313 -4.94 -3.50 -13.74
N ASN A 314 -4.28 -2.75 -12.85
CA ASN A 314 -3.34 -1.69 -13.21
C ASN A 314 -1.90 -2.04 -12.83
N GLU A 315 -0.97 -1.96 -13.80
CA GLU A 315 0.48 -2.19 -13.59
C GLU A 315 1.04 -1.30 -12.48
N GLY A 316 0.62 -0.04 -12.41
CA GLY A 316 1.09 0.92 -11.42
C GLY A 316 0.69 0.55 -10.00
N ALA A 317 -0.54 0.09 -9.81
CA ALA A 317 -1.02 -0.40 -8.51
C ALA A 317 -0.25 -1.66 -8.07
N ALA A 318 0.04 -2.55 -9.02
CA ALA A 318 0.85 -3.75 -8.74
C ALA A 318 2.30 -3.39 -8.39
N LEU A 319 2.91 -2.42 -9.08
CA LEU A 319 4.26 -1.94 -8.75
C LEU A 319 4.32 -1.26 -7.39
N GLN A 320 3.35 -0.39 -7.07
CA GLN A 320 3.23 0.23 -5.75
C GLN A 320 3.07 -0.84 -4.67
N ARG A 321 2.24 -1.86 -4.89
CA ARG A 321 2.10 -3.00 -4.00
C ARG A 321 3.45 -3.69 -3.76
N SER A 322 4.20 -3.99 -4.81
CA SER A 322 5.52 -4.62 -4.71
C SER A 322 6.49 -3.76 -3.89
N CYS A 323 6.50 -2.43 -4.08
CA CYS A 323 7.30 -1.51 -3.27
C CYS A 323 6.87 -1.48 -1.80
N ALA A 324 5.57 -1.45 -1.52
CA ALA A 324 5.04 -1.45 -0.15
C ALA A 324 5.35 -2.77 0.58
N VAL A 325 5.24 -3.93 -0.09
CA VAL A 325 5.64 -5.22 0.51
C VAL A 325 7.13 -5.21 0.86
N GLN A 326 7.97 -4.65 0.00
CA GLN A 326 9.39 -4.49 0.31
C GLN A 326 9.62 -3.61 1.54
N ASN A 327 8.91 -2.48 1.62
CA ASN A 327 9.03 -1.57 2.74
C ASN A 327 8.59 -2.22 4.06
N ASN A 328 7.49 -2.97 4.05
CA ASN A 328 7.02 -3.72 5.21
C ASN A 328 8.06 -4.74 5.68
N ALA A 329 8.60 -5.56 4.75
CA ALA A 329 9.65 -6.52 5.07
C ALA A 329 10.91 -5.84 5.63
N CYS A 330 11.32 -4.72 5.04
CA CYS A 330 12.45 -3.92 5.50
C CYS A 330 12.20 -3.34 6.89
N SER A 331 11.02 -2.77 7.12
CA SER A 331 10.65 -2.17 8.40
C SER A 331 10.57 -3.24 9.50
N ASN A 332 10.03 -4.42 9.20
CA ASN A 332 10.01 -5.55 10.13
C ASN A 332 11.44 -6.03 10.47
N ALA A 333 12.33 -6.09 9.48
CA ALA A 333 13.73 -6.45 9.70
C ALA A 333 14.50 -5.38 10.50
N ALA A 334 14.24 -4.10 10.26
CA ALA A 334 14.83 -2.99 11.00
C ALA A 334 14.34 -2.99 12.46
N ASN A 335 13.02 -3.10 12.67
CA ASN A 335 12.39 -3.12 14.00
C ASN A 335 12.82 -4.34 14.84
N SER A 336 13.03 -5.49 14.19
CA SER A 336 13.53 -6.70 14.86
C SER A 336 15.05 -6.68 15.14
N GLY A 337 15.77 -5.66 14.67
CA GLY A 337 17.23 -5.58 14.78
C GLY A 337 17.98 -6.59 13.90
N THR A 338 17.32 -7.16 12.90
CA THR A 338 17.90 -8.14 11.97
C THR A 338 18.79 -7.48 10.91
N ILE A 339 18.56 -6.19 10.63
CA ILE A 339 19.39 -5.38 9.74
C ILE A 339 19.88 -4.11 10.44
N ASP A 340 21.08 -3.65 10.08
CA ASP A 340 21.64 -2.38 10.52
C ASP A 340 21.13 -1.24 9.61
N ALA A 341 19.83 -0.95 9.73
CA ALA A 341 19.14 0.10 9.01
C ALA A 341 17.93 0.61 9.81
N SER A 342 17.51 1.84 9.55
CA SER A 342 16.32 2.42 10.17
C SER A 342 15.08 2.23 9.30
N VAL A 343 13.88 2.31 9.90
CA VAL A 343 12.62 2.38 9.14
C VAL A 343 12.59 3.59 8.20
N SER A 344 13.29 4.68 8.56
CA SER A 344 13.45 5.83 7.66
C SER A 344 14.24 5.46 6.39
N ASP A 345 15.22 4.56 6.47
CA ASP A 345 15.97 4.08 5.30
C ASP A 345 15.08 3.18 4.43
N CYS A 346 14.20 2.38 5.06
CA CYS A 346 13.19 1.58 4.37
C CYS A 346 12.19 2.45 3.60
N GLY A 347 11.67 3.52 4.24
CA GLY A 347 10.80 4.50 3.57
C GLY A 347 11.49 5.22 2.41
N ALA A 348 12.77 5.58 2.56
CA ALA A 348 13.54 6.16 1.45
C ALA A 348 13.73 5.17 0.28
N GLN A 349 13.86 3.88 0.57
CA GLN A 349 13.89 2.84 -0.46
C GLN A 349 12.53 2.69 -1.15
N GLU A 350 11.42 2.75 -0.40
CA GLU A 350 10.07 2.72 -0.96
C GLU A 350 9.84 3.87 -1.93
N ASP A 351 10.24 5.09 -1.56
CA ASP A 351 10.20 6.26 -2.43
C ASP A 351 10.99 6.04 -3.72
N ALA A 352 12.19 5.47 -3.61
CA ALA A 352 13.02 5.15 -4.77
C ALA A 352 12.36 4.07 -5.67
N CYS A 353 11.72 3.07 -5.06
CA CYS A 353 10.98 2.02 -5.77
C CYS A 353 9.78 2.60 -6.53
N ASN A 354 8.97 3.42 -5.87
CA ASN A 354 7.83 4.11 -6.48
C ASN A 354 8.26 5.10 -7.58
N ALA A 355 9.39 5.79 -7.38
CA ALA A 355 9.99 6.64 -8.40
C ALA A 355 10.49 5.84 -9.63
N ALA A 356 11.05 4.66 -9.43
CA ALA A 356 11.45 3.77 -10.52
C ALA A 356 10.24 3.30 -11.33
N ALA A 357 9.15 2.89 -10.66
CA ALA A 357 7.89 2.48 -11.29
C ALA A 357 7.28 3.61 -12.14
N SER A 358 7.22 4.82 -11.59
CA SER A 358 6.70 5.99 -12.31
C SER A 358 7.59 6.41 -13.49
N THR A 359 8.91 6.27 -13.35
CA THR A 359 9.89 6.54 -14.41
C THR A 359 9.77 5.54 -15.55
N ALA A 360 9.62 4.24 -15.25
CA ALA A 360 9.40 3.20 -16.25
C ALA A 360 8.14 3.49 -17.08
N LYS A 361 7.03 3.84 -16.43
CA LYS A 361 5.78 4.26 -17.10
C LYS A 361 5.98 5.50 -17.97
N LYS A 362 6.73 6.49 -17.49
CA LYS A 362 7.05 7.70 -18.25
C LYS A 362 7.91 7.39 -19.46
N ILE A 363 8.90 6.50 -19.33
CA ILE A 363 9.74 6.05 -20.44
C ILE A 363 8.91 5.28 -21.47
N LYS A 364 8.06 4.33 -21.07
CA LYS A 364 7.12 3.63 -21.98
C LYS A 364 6.26 4.64 -22.74
N LYS A 365 5.64 5.61 -22.03
CA LYS A 365 4.83 6.67 -22.65
C LYS A 365 5.63 7.55 -23.61
N LEU A 366 6.86 7.94 -23.26
CA LEU A 366 7.71 8.76 -24.11
C LEU A 366 8.19 7.98 -25.34
N ARG A 367 8.53 6.69 -25.21
CA ARG A 367 8.86 5.81 -26.33
C ARG A 367 7.66 5.66 -27.27
N ARG A 368 6.48 5.35 -26.74
CA ARG A 368 5.24 5.27 -27.52
C ARG A 368 4.89 6.59 -28.21
N ALA A 369 5.15 7.73 -27.56
CA ALA A 369 4.95 9.05 -28.17
C ALA A 369 6.03 9.43 -29.20
N ALA A 370 7.22 8.83 -29.11
CA ALA A 370 8.32 9.04 -30.05
C ALA A 370 8.24 8.11 -31.27
N LEU A 371 7.56 6.97 -31.15
CA LEU A 371 7.33 6.02 -32.22
C LEU A 371 5.97 6.29 -32.88
N ASP A 372 6.00 6.68 -34.15
CA ASP A 372 4.80 6.82 -34.97
C ASP A 372 4.48 5.48 -35.64
N PHE A 373 3.46 4.78 -35.11
CA PHE A 373 2.98 3.50 -35.65
C PHE A 373 2.05 3.65 -36.87
N GLY A 374 1.88 4.89 -37.36
CA GLY A 374 1.02 5.21 -38.48
C GLY A 374 -0.46 5.00 -38.14
N SER A 375 -1.17 4.28 -39.00
CA SER A 375 -2.60 3.98 -38.82
C SER A 375 -2.88 2.83 -37.84
N CYS A 376 -1.85 2.10 -37.39
CA CYS A 376 -2.00 1.02 -36.40
C CYS A 376 -1.75 1.55 -34.98
N SER A 377 -2.46 0.98 -34.00
CA SER A 377 -2.52 1.50 -32.63
C SER A 377 -1.90 0.59 -31.57
N ASP A 378 -1.82 -0.71 -31.85
CA ASP A 378 -1.34 -1.71 -30.89
C ASP A 378 -0.53 -2.84 -31.56
N PRO A 379 0.80 -2.66 -31.72
CA PRO A 379 1.68 -3.69 -32.22
C PRO A 379 2.11 -4.70 -31.13
N SER A 380 1.46 -4.77 -29.97
CA SER A 380 1.92 -5.67 -28.90
C SER A 380 1.70 -7.15 -29.24
N ILE A 381 2.51 -8.00 -28.61
CA ILE A 381 2.45 -9.46 -28.71
C ILE A 381 1.95 -10.03 -27.37
N ILE A 382 1.04 -11.00 -27.46
CA ILE A 382 0.63 -11.85 -26.34
C ILE A 382 1.32 -13.22 -26.42
N PHE A 383 1.60 -13.83 -25.27
CA PHE A 383 2.06 -15.21 -25.18
C PHE A 383 1.17 -15.99 -24.20
N ALA A 384 0.46 -17.01 -24.70
CA ALA A 384 -0.47 -17.78 -23.89
C ALA A 384 -0.78 -19.14 -24.53
N ALA A 385 -1.25 -20.08 -23.71
CA ALA A 385 -1.93 -21.29 -24.17
C ALA A 385 -3.31 -20.94 -24.74
N GLY A 386 -3.82 -21.78 -25.64
CA GLY A 386 -5.17 -21.65 -26.19
C GLY A 386 -5.29 -20.70 -27.38
N LEU A 387 -4.23 -19.97 -27.75
CA LEU A 387 -4.25 -19.11 -28.95
C LEU A 387 -4.41 -19.98 -30.20
N ASP A 388 -5.38 -19.62 -31.06
CA ASP A 388 -5.88 -20.44 -32.18
C ASP A 388 -6.20 -21.91 -31.83
N GLY A 389 -6.57 -22.19 -30.59
CA GLY A 389 -6.84 -23.55 -30.13
C GLY A 389 -5.59 -24.43 -29.96
N ARG A 390 -4.39 -23.85 -29.95
CA ARG A 390 -3.16 -24.56 -29.55
C ARG A 390 -3.20 -24.92 -28.08
N LYS A 391 -2.63 -26.07 -27.71
CA LYS A 391 -2.52 -26.49 -26.30
C LYS A 391 -1.24 -25.96 -25.66
N GLU A 392 -0.21 -25.84 -26.47
CA GLU A 392 1.08 -25.25 -26.12
C GLU A 392 0.96 -23.73 -26.06
N ASP A 393 1.76 -23.11 -25.20
CA ASP A 393 1.91 -21.66 -25.23
C ASP A 393 2.48 -21.20 -26.58
N SER A 394 1.93 -20.12 -27.10
CA SER A 394 2.31 -19.56 -28.40
C SER A 394 2.20 -18.05 -28.38
N PHE A 395 2.83 -17.40 -29.35
CA PHE A 395 2.81 -15.95 -29.55
C PHE A 395 1.72 -15.58 -30.53
N ALA A 396 1.00 -14.48 -30.31
CA ALA A 396 0.10 -13.88 -31.30
C ALA A 396 0.11 -12.35 -31.17
N PRO A 397 -0.29 -11.60 -32.22
CA PRO A 397 -0.56 -10.16 -32.08
C PRO A 397 -1.72 -9.93 -31.12
N ASN A 398 -1.64 -8.90 -30.26
CA ASN A 398 -2.75 -8.54 -29.38
C ASN A 398 -3.94 -7.95 -30.17
N ASP A 399 -3.64 -7.14 -31.19
CA ASP A 399 -4.65 -6.61 -32.13
C ASP A 399 -4.61 -7.39 -33.45
N GLU A 400 -5.32 -8.52 -33.48
CA GLU A 400 -5.45 -9.36 -34.67
C GLU A 400 -6.23 -8.67 -35.82
N ALA A 401 -6.97 -7.59 -35.54
CA ALA A 401 -7.70 -6.85 -36.57
C ALA A 401 -6.74 -6.01 -37.44
N GLN A 402 -5.75 -5.38 -36.81
CA GLN A 402 -4.71 -4.61 -37.49
C GLN A 402 -3.54 -5.50 -37.95
N PHE A 403 -3.20 -6.49 -37.13
CA PHE A 403 -2.11 -7.44 -37.34
C PHE A 403 -2.69 -8.84 -37.54
N ASN A 404 -3.27 -9.09 -38.71
CA ASN A 404 -4.01 -10.30 -39.05
C ASN A 404 -3.12 -11.54 -39.27
N HIS A 405 -2.45 -11.98 -38.22
CA HIS A 405 -1.58 -13.14 -38.22
C HIS A 405 -1.96 -14.07 -37.07
N GLY A 406 -2.05 -15.37 -37.35
CA GLY A 406 -2.34 -16.37 -36.32
C GLY A 406 -1.16 -16.56 -35.36
N SER A 407 -1.40 -17.33 -34.32
CA SER A 407 -0.42 -17.74 -33.33
C SER A 407 0.73 -18.57 -33.92
N ALA A 408 1.94 -18.36 -33.40
CA ALA A 408 3.13 -19.13 -33.74
C ALA A 408 3.92 -19.51 -32.48
N LEU A 409 4.60 -20.65 -32.51
CA LEU A 409 5.45 -21.11 -31.40
C LEU A 409 6.78 -20.33 -31.32
N ASN A 410 7.17 -19.64 -32.39
CA ASN A 410 8.42 -18.89 -32.46
C ASN A 410 8.10 -17.40 -32.54
N ILE A 411 8.60 -16.63 -31.56
CA ILE A 411 8.39 -15.19 -31.44
C ILE A 411 8.74 -14.44 -32.74
N LYS A 412 9.82 -14.84 -33.41
CA LYS A 412 10.32 -14.21 -34.64
C LYS A 412 9.25 -14.13 -35.72
N VAL A 413 8.39 -15.15 -35.82
CA VAL A 413 7.34 -15.21 -36.84
C VAL A 413 6.32 -14.10 -36.62
N VAL A 414 5.92 -13.87 -35.36
CA VAL A 414 4.93 -12.86 -35.01
C VAL A 414 5.55 -11.47 -34.98
N SER A 415 6.72 -11.31 -34.37
CA SER A 415 7.40 -10.02 -34.26
C SER A 415 7.82 -9.46 -35.61
N ASP A 416 8.37 -10.28 -36.52
CA ASP A 416 8.73 -9.81 -37.86
C ASP A 416 7.49 -9.46 -38.68
N PHE A 417 6.41 -10.24 -38.57
CA PHE A 417 5.15 -9.92 -39.25
C PHE A 417 4.62 -8.56 -38.79
N ILE A 418 4.63 -8.29 -37.48
CA ILE A 418 4.20 -7.00 -36.92
C ILE A 418 5.06 -5.86 -37.47
N CYS A 419 6.39 -6.01 -37.48
CA CYS A 419 7.29 -4.98 -38.00
C CYS A 419 7.11 -4.73 -39.49
N ASP A 420 6.93 -5.78 -40.29
CA ASP A 420 6.63 -5.66 -41.73
C ASP A 420 5.28 -4.98 -41.96
N ARG A 421 4.27 -5.31 -41.17
CA ARG A 421 2.93 -4.71 -41.24
C ARG A 421 2.97 -3.23 -40.89
N LEU A 422 3.74 -2.85 -39.87
CA LEU A 422 3.96 -1.45 -39.50
C LEU A 422 4.51 -0.65 -40.68
N GLY A 423 5.51 -1.16 -41.39
CA GLY A 423 6.12 -0.47 -42.53
C GLY A 423 5.27 -0.45 -43.81
N SER A 424 4.36 -1.41 -43.98
CA SER A 424 3.62 -1.60 -45.24
C SER A 424 2.16 -1.14 -45.18
N ASN A 425 1.39 -1.67 -44.24
CA ASN A 425 -0.06 -1.43 -44.16
C ASN A 425 -0.41 -0.32 -43.18
N CYS A 426 0.43 -0.12 -42.16
CA CYS A 426 0.21 0.91 -41.18
C CYS A 426 0.79 2.26 -41.62
N ASP A 427 1.67 2.29 -42.63
CA ASP A 427 2.43 3.49 -43.03
C ASP A 427 3.20 4.13 -41.86
N ALA A 428 3.75 3.31 -40.96
CA ALA A 428 4.54 3.77 -39.83
C ALA A 428 5.85 4.43 -40.30
N ALA A 429 6.34 5.40 -39.52
CA ALA A 429 7.60 6.06 -39.83
C ALA A 429 8.77 5.04 -39.87
N GLN A 430 9.76 5.24 -40.75
CA GLN A 430 10.89 4.31 -40.88
C GLN A 430 11.64 4.10 -39.56
N ALA A 431 11.77 5.14 -38.73
CA ALA A 431 12.37 5.02 -37.40
C ALA A 431 11.59 4.06 -36.48
N THR A 432 10.27 3.98 -36.62
CA THR A 432 9.41 3.03 -35.91
C THR A 432 9.63 1.60 -36.40
N VAL A 433 9.74 1.41 -37.72
CA VAL A 433 10.04 0.10 -38.31
C VAL A 433 11.42 -0.39 -37.87
N ASP A 434 12.42 0.50 -37.85
CA ASP A 434 13.76 0.18 -37.38
C ASP A 434 13.78 -0.18 -35.89
N ALA A 435 13.04 0.57 -35.06
CA ALA A 435 12.87 0.26 -33.64
C ALA A 435 12.15 -1.09 -33.42
N CYS A 436 11.13 -1.38 -34.21
CA CYS A 436 10.44 -2.67 -34.18
C CYS A 436 11.37 -3.82 -34.57
N ASN A 437 12.18 -3.66 -35.61
CA ASN A 437 13.14 -4.68 -36.02
C ASN A 437 14.23 -4.92 -34.95
N ALA A 438 14.63 -3.87 -34.23
CA ALA A 438 15.51 -4.01 -33.08
C ALA A 438 14.80 -4.73 -31.90
N ALA A 439 13.52 -4.43 -31.67
CA ALA A 439 12.69 -5.11 -30.69
C ALA A 439 12.54 -6.60 -31.01
N SER A 440 12.28 -6.96 -32.28
CA SER A 440 12.22 -8.34 -32.75
C SER A 440 13.54 -9.08 -32.51
N GLN A 441 14.69 -8.42 -32.72
CA GLN A 441 16.00 -9.01 -32.42
C GLN A 441 16.23 -9.22 -30.93
N ALA A 442 15.85 -8.25 -30.09
CA ALA A 442 15.95 -8.39 -28.63
C ALA A 442 15.06 -9.53 -28.12
N ALA A 443 13.83 -9.63 -28.63
CA ALA A 443 12.89 -10.68 -28.30
C ALA A 443 13.40 -12.09 -28.64
N GLN A 444 14.17 -12.23 -29.72
CA GLN A 444 14.78 -13.51 -30.10
C GLN A 444 15.90 -13.98 -29.16
N ALA A 445 16.44 -13.11 -28.31
CA ALA A 445 17.39 -13.50 -27.27
C ALA A 445 16.72 -14.15 -26.07
N GLU A 446 15.38 -14.07 -25.98
CA GLU A 446 14.57 -14.54 -24.88
C GLU A 446 13.68 -15.73 -25.31
N THR A 447 12.99 -16.34 -24.36
CA THR A 447 12.07 -17.46 -24.63
C THR A 447 10.75 -17.29 -23.86
N GLY A 448 9.68 -17.87 -24.41
CA GLY A 448 8.34 -17.80 -23.82
C GLY A 448 7.87 -16.35 -23.63
N GLN A 449 7.15 -16.10 -22.54
CA GLN A 449 6.60 -14.78 -22.22
C GLN A 449 7.66 -13.66 -22.22
N ALA A 450 8.89 -13.94 -21.77
CA ALA A 450 9.99 -12.97 -21.76
C ALA A 450 10.32 -12.42 -23.16
N ALA A 451 10.12 -13.22 -24.22
CA ALA A 451 10.29 -12.78 -25.59
C ALA A 451 9.21 -11.79 -26.04
N ALA A 452 7.94 -12.04 -25.68
CA ALA A 452 6.85 -11.11 -25.96
C ALA A 452 7.06 -9.77 -25.24
N ASP A 453 7.51 -9.81 -23.99
CA ASP A 453 7.73 -8.61 -23.19
C ASP A 453 8.95 -7.80 -23.63
N ALA A 454 10.04 -8.47 -24.01
CA ALA A 454 11.19 -7.81 -24.61
C ALA A 454 10.79 -7.02 -25.87
N PHE A 455 9.91 -7.59 -26.70
CA PHE A 455 9.34 -6.91 -27.86
C PHE A 455 8.48 -5.70 -27.47
N ASN A 456 7.48 -5.92 -26.60
CA ASN A 456 6.52 -4.89 -26.19
C ASN A 456 7.20 -3.71 -25.47
N SER A 457 8.12 -4.01 -24.55
CA SER A 457 8.88 -3.02 -23.77
C SER A 457 9.80 -2.16 -24.63
N ALA A 458 10.40 -2.75 -25.67
CA ALA A 458 11.23 -2.01 -26.62
C ALA A 458 10.40 -1.01 -27.45
N LEU A 459 9.15 -1.35 -27.76
CA LEU A 459 8.20 -0.48 -28.44
C LEU A 459 7.42 0.46 -27.50
N GLY A 460 7.49 0.23 -26.19
CA GLY A 460 6.76 1.01 -25.19
C GLY A 460 5.24 0.77 -25.22
N VAL A 461 4.82 -0.43 -25.66
CA VAL A 461 3.41 -0.84 -25.79
C VAL A 461 3.00 -1.81 -24.70
#